data_AF-A0A1I5ZR99-F1
#
_entry.id   AF-A0A1I5ZR99-F1
#
_cell.length_a   1.000
_cell.length_b   1.000
_cell.length_c   1.000
_cell.angle_alpha   90.00
_cell.angle_beta   90.00
_cell.angle_gamma   90.00
#
_symmetry.space_group_name_H-M   'P 1'
#
loop_
_entity.id
_entity.type
_entity.pdbx_description
1 polymer ?
#
loop_
_entity_poly.entity_id
_entity_poly.type
_entity_poly.pdbx_seq_one_letter_code
_entity_poly.pdbx_strand_id
1 'polypeptide(L)'
;MKVDVVVVGGGPAGLSAAIEIGTRGGNVVVVDDHPKMGGKLLGQLHQEGNHQNWWKGYEHARYLQEKAKAANVKFLSGKQVWGLETGWKVHVSNLEQNEPGLSIEADCVLLATGAVENPIPIQGWTLPGVLSIGAAQVMTNVYQVLPGKKVVVIGIDMLSLSIARSMKLAGADVEGIYILPNTTFSKYLSPIHQLELLKEMTDYAPSRFLRLGGKLLQSQTGRKMAAIFYPRKGMKMWGIPIHLRKTVTSINGDQEVDHVTVSNIDIDGNPIGDTKNLKVDAVCISGGLSPLYELAATTGCKFVSLKGLSGTVPLHNRKLQTTVPNLFVAGNITGIEGAKVAMTQGTLAGQSICKSLGIGKISNAHIEECISHVEHVRKLSDIQFHPKVDEARKQLNYLWEQWMNTSEKQSSQVVNN
;
A
#
# COMPACT_ATOMS: atom_id res chain seq x y z
N MET A 1 -26.65 14.74 7.89
CA MET A 1 -25.73 15.88 8.16
C MET A 1 -25.20 16.39 6.83
N LYS A 2 -24.92 17.69 6.68
CA LYS A 2 -24.40 18.27 5.43
C LYS A 2 -23.02 18.89 5.65
N VAL A 3 -22.09 18.62 4.75
CA VAL A 3 -20.70 19.10 4.78
C VAL A 3 -20.23 19.45 3.37
N ASP A 4 -19.09 20.13 3.24
CA ASP A 4 -18.54 20.43 1.92
C ASP A 4 -17.87 19.18 1.34
N VAL A 5 -17.11 18.47 2.18
CA VAL A 5 -16.32 17.31 1.75
C VAL A 5 -16.41 16.15 2.73
N VAL A 6 -16.65 14.95 2.19
CA VAL A 6 -16.39 13.69 2.92
C VAL A 6 -15.11 13.05 2.40
N VAL A 7 -14.18 12.79 3.31
CA VAL A 7 -12.96 12.03 3.06
C VAL A 7 -13.15 10.62 3.59
N VAL A 8 -13.07 9.63 2.71
CA VAL A 8 -13.18 8.21 3.05
C VAL A 8 -11.78 7.62 3.20
N GLY A 9 -11.39 7.32 4.45
CA GLY A 9 -10.06 6.86 4.83
C GLY A 9 -9.27 7.93 5.59
N GLY A 10 -8.99 7.65 6.86
CA GLY A 10 -8.20 8.44 7.79
C GLY A 10 -6.70 8.11 7.78
N GLY A 11 -6.19 7.59 6.67
CA GLY A 11 -4.76 7.40 6.43
C GLY A 11 -4.00 8.70 6.14
N PRO A 12 -2.69 8.62 5.80
CA PRO A 12 -1.86 9.79 5.49
C PRO A 12 -2.46 10.70 4.42
N ALA A 13 -2.97 10.13 3.32
CA ALA A 13 -3.54 10.92 2.23
C ALA A 13 -4.82 11.65 2.65
N GLY A 14 -5.74 10.94 3.31
CA GLY A 14 -7.01 11.51 3.74
C GLY A 14 -6.84 12.59 4.80
N LEU A 15 -5.98 12.37 5.80
CA LEU A 15 -5.69 13.38 6.82
C LEU A 15 -5.01 14.62 6.21
N SER A 16 -4.02 14.45 5.32
CA SER A 16 -3.38 15.59 4.64
C SER A 16 -4.38 16.39 3.81
N ALA A 17 -5.29 15.74 3.09
CA ALA A 17 -6.33 16.42 2.33
C ALA A 17 -7.30 17.20 3.24
N ALA A 18 -7.76 16.55 4.31
CA ALA A 18 -8.68 17.16 5.26
C ALA A 18 -8.06 18.36 5.98
N ILE A 19 -6.77 18.32 6.32
CA ILE A 19 -6.04 19.48 6.85
C ILE A 19 -6.09 20.64 5.85
N GLU A 20 -5.77 20.42 4.58
CA GLU A 20 -5.79 21.50 3.58
C GLU A 20 -7.17 22.13 3.42
N ILE A 21 -8.24 21.31 3.45
CA ILE A 21 -9.62 21.78 3.33
C ILE A 21 -10.04 22.56 4.58
N GLY A 22 -9.86 21.98 5.77
CA GLY A 22 -10.26 22.59 7.04
C GLY A 22 -9.52 23.89 7.34
N THR A 23 -8.22 23.96 7.04
CA THR A 23 -7.41 25.17 7.26
C THR A 23 -7.87 26.35 6.39
N ARG A 24 -8.60 26.09 5.30
CA ARG A 24 -9.20 27.11 4.42
C ARG A 24 -10.66 27.41 4.74
N GLY A 25 -11.18 26.87 5.83
CA GLY A 25 -12.55 27.09 6.29
C GLY A 25 -13.58 26.13 5.70
N GLY A 26 -13.16 25.08 5.00
CA GLY A 26 -14.07 24.05 4.51
C GLY A 26 -14.57 23.14 5.64
N ASN A 27 -15.86 22.81 5.61
CA ASN A 27 -16.48 21.84 6.50
C ASN A 27 -16.21 20.43 5.98
N VAL A 28 -15.30 19.70 6.64
CA VAL A 28 -14.82 18.39 6.21
C VAL A 28 -14.97 17.33 7.29
N VAL A 29 -15.42 16.15 6.87
CA VAL A 29 -15.50 14.96 7.71
C VAL A 29 -14.59 13.88 7.16
N VAL A 30 -13.78 13.28 8.03
CA VAL A 30 -12.99 12.07 7.73
C VAL A 30 -13.67 10.87 8.37
N VAL A 31 -14.00 9.87 7.56
CA VAL A 31 -14.60 8.61 8.00
C VAL A 31 -13.56 7.50 7.84
N ASP A 32 -13.35 6.71 8.89
CA ASP A 32 -12.43 5.57 8.88
C ASP A 32 -13.02 4.42 9.71
N ASP A 33 -12.87 3.20 9.20
CA ASP A 33 -13.38 1.98 9.82
C ASP A 33 -12.53 1.54 11.02
N HIS A 34 -11.29 2.02 11.14
CA HIS A 34 -10.44 1.76 12.29
C HIS A 34 -10.78 2.72 13.45
N PRO A 35 -10.59 2.27 14.71
CA PRO A 35 -10.86 3.09 15.89
C PRO A 35 -9.89 4.28 16.05
N LYS A 36 -8.75 4.26 15.35
CA LYS A 36 -7.73 5.31 15.40
C LYS A 36 -7.37 5.76 13.98
N MET A 37 -7.35 7.08 13.79
CA MET A 37 -6.85 7.69 12.56
C MET A 37 -5.33 7.45 12.41
N GLY A 38 -4.86 7.52 11.17
CA GLY A 38 -3.47 7.29 10.77
C GLY A 38 -3.30 6.15 9.76
N GLY A 39 -4.30 5.27 9.64
CA GLY A 39 -4.23 4.10 8.75
C GLY A 39 -2.96 3.28 8.99
N LYS A 40 -2.29 2.85 7.92
CA LYS A 40 -1.06 2.05 8.02
C LYS A 40 0.14 2.78 8.61
N LEU A 41 0.15 4.12 8.73
CA LEU A 41 1.23 4.83 9.41
C LEU A 41 1.44 4.33 10.85
N LEU A 42 0.35 3.97 11.54
CA LEU A 42 0.39 3.52 12.93
C LEU A 42 1.34 2.33 13.13
N GLY A 43 1.45 1.45 12.14
CA GLY A 43 2.30 0.26 12.19
C GLY A 43 3.65 0.39 11.46
N GLN A 44 3.96 1.54 10.84
CA GLN A 44 5.18 1.70 10.07
C GLN A 44 6.38 2.02 10.96
N LEU A 45 7.40 1.16 10.89
CA LEU A 45 8.68 1.34 11.56
C LEU A 45 9.82 0.81 10.67
N HIS A 46 10.68 1.69 10.18
CA HIS A 46 11.85 1.32 9.39
C HIS A 46 12.94 2.38 9.48
N GLN A 47 14.16 2.03 9.07
CA GLN A 47 15.26 2.98 8.98
C GLN A 47 15.28 3.62 7.60
N GLU A 48 15.53 4.93 7.55
CA GLU A 48 15.69 5.69 6.30
C GLU A 48 17.18 5.91 5.99
N GLY A 49 17.50 5.98 4.69
CA GLY A 49 18.84 6.24 4.15
C GLY A 49 19.99 5.53 4.90
N ASN A 50 20.87 6.33 5.50
CA ASN A 50 22.15 5.92 6.10
C ASN A 50 22.03 5.14 7.43
N HIS A 51 20.84 4.62 7.76
CA HIS A 51 20.52 3.87 8.99
C HIS A 51 20.59 4.66 10.31
N GLN A 52 20.74 5.98 10.26
CA GLN A 52 20.77 6.82 11.46
C GLN A 52 19.37 7.30 11.88
N ASN A 53 18.47 7.50 10.91
CA ASN A 53 17.13 7.99 11.17
C ASN A 53 16.12 6.86 11.09
N TRP A 54 15.16 6.87 12.01
CA TRP A 54 14.04 5.95 12.02
C TRP A 54 12.78 6.67 11.58
N TRP A 55 12.15 6.14 10.54
CA TRP A 55 10.76 6.44 10.24
C TRP A 55 9.88 5.82 11.31
N LYS A 56 9.20 6.66 12.08
CA LYS A 56 8.22 6.27 13.09
C LYS A 56 6.84 6.75 12.67
N GLY A 57 6.13 5.93 11.89
CA GLY A 57 4.87 6.35 11.29
C GLY A 57 3.81 6.78 12.31
N TYR A 58 3.82 6.22 13.52
CA TYR A 58 2.91 6.62 14.59
C TYR A 58 3.13 8.07 15.08
N GLU A 59 4.35 8.62 15.02
CA GLU A 59 4.62 10.03 15.35
C GLU A 59 4.02 10.94 14.26
N HIS A 60 4.19 10.57 12.99
CA HIS A 60 3.56 11.27 11.86
C HIS A 60 2.03 11.19 11.89
N ALA A 61 1.47 10.02 12.23
CA ALA A 61 0.03 9.85 12.38
C ALA A 61 -0.53 10.75 13.49
N ARG A 62 0.17 10.87 14.62
CA ARG A 62 -0.22 11.77 15.72
C ARG A 62 -0.18 13.24 15.26
N TYR A 63 0.90 13.63 14.60
CA TYR A 63 1.06 14.97 14.06
C TYR A 63 -0.06 15.37 13.09
N LEU A 64 -0.42 14.47 12.15
CA LEU A 64 -1.51 14.72 11.21
C LEU A 64 -2.86 14.82 11.93
N GLN A 65 -3.11 13.99 12.95
CA GLN A 65 -4.33 14.07 13.74
C GLN A 65 -4.44 15.39 14.51
N GLU A 66 -3.36 15.85 15.15
CA GLU A 66 -3.32 17.12 15.88
C GLU A 66 -3.55 18.30 14.94
N LYS A 67 -2.92 18.31 13.76
CA LYS A 67 -3.15 19.33 12.73
C LYS A 67 -4.58 19.33 12.21
N ALA A 68 -5.14 18.16 11.93
CA ALA A 68 -6.51 18.04 11.45
C ALA A 68 -7.52 18.55 12.51
N LYS A 69 -7.29 18.24 13.79
CA LYS A 69 -8.09 18.80 14.89
C LYS A 69 -7.98 20.33 14.95
N ALA A 70 -6.77 20.88 14.85
CA ALA A 70 -6.55 22.33 14.82
C ALA A 70 -7.22 23.01 13.60
N ALA A 71 -7.40 22.28 12.51
CA ALA A 71 -8.13 22.71 11.31
C ALA A 71 -9.65 22.45 11.38
N ASN A 72 -10.20 22.13 12.56
CA ASN A 72 -11.63 21.83 12.79
C ASN A 72 -12.18 20.66 11.95
N VAL A 73 -11.33 19.71 11.55
CA VAL A 73 -11.77 18.49 10.85
C VAL A 73 -12.55 17.59 11.81
N LYS A 74 -13.75 17.16 11.39
CA LYS A 74 -14.55 16.19 12.16
C LYS A 74 -14.15 14.76 11.83
N PHE A 75 -13.96 13.93 12.85
CA PHE A 75 -13.62 12.51 12.70
C PHE A 75 -14.81 11.61 13.02
N LEU A 76 -15.04 10.62 12.17
CA LEU A 76 -15.92 9.48 12.41
C LEU A 76 -15.07 8.20 12.35
N SER A 77 -14.39 7.89 13.45
CA SER A 77 -13.59 6.66 13.61
C SER A 77 -14.47 5.47 14.00
N GLY A 78 -14.04 4.25 13.65
CA GLY A 78 -14.81 3.03 13.90
C GLY A 78 -16.11 2.96 13.10
N LYS A 79 -16.19 3.69 11.98
CA LYS A 79 -17.37 3.75 11.11
C LYS A 79 -16.97 3.46 9.67
N GLN A 80 -17.65 2.54 9.02
CA GLN A 80 -17.40 2.16 7.64
C GLN A 80 -18.30 2.94 6.68
N VAL A 81 -17.73 3.46 5.61
CA VAL A 81 -18.50 3.91 4.45
C VAL A 81 -18.83 2.69 3.59
N TRP A 82 -20.11 2.39 3.42
CA TRP A 82 -20.55 1.19 2.69
C TRP A 82 -21.26 1.50 1.36
N GLY A 83 -21.61 2.77 1.11
CA GLY A 83 -22.30 3.16 -0.12
C GLY A 83 -22.19 4.64 -0.46
N LEU A 84 -22.20 4.93 -1.75
CA LEU A 84 -22.21 6.28 -2.33
C LEU A 84 -23.38 6.39 -3.31
N GLU A 85 -24.28 7.34 -3.08
CA GLU A 85 -25.40 7.66 -3.97
C GLU A 85 -25.12 8.91 -4.83
N THR A 86 -25.89 9.07 -5.91
CA THR A 86 -25.87 10.28 -6.73
C THR A 86 -26.21 11.51 -5.90
N GLY A 87 -25.56 12.65 -6.20
CA GLY A 87 -25.64 13.84 -5.35
C GLY A 87 -24.81 13.75 -4.07
N TRP A 88 -23.88 12.79 -3.99
CA TRP A 88 -22.90 12.62 -2.91
C TRP A 88 -23.52 12.47 -1.51
N LYS A 89 -24.55 11.63 -1.45
CA LYS A 89 -25.03 11.08 -0.18
C LYS A 89 -24.20 9.84 0.17
N VAL A 90 -23.40 9.96 1.23
CA VAL A 90 -22.46 8.95 1.72
C VAL A 90 -23.11 8.19 2.88
N HIS A 91 -23.18 6.87 2.76
CA HIS A 91 -23.76 6.01 3.79
C HIS A 91 -22.70 5.42 4.71
N VAL A 92 -22.88 5.64 6.00
CA VAL A 92 -21.92 5.31 7.05
C VAL A 92 -22.58 4.38 8.07
N SER A 93 -21.93 3.25 8.37
CA SER A 93 -22.41 2.29 9.37
C SER A 93 -22.33 2.83 10.80
N ASN A 94 -23.20 2.37 11.71
CA ASN A 94 -23.00 2.51 13.15
C ASN A 94 -22.62 1.15 13.78
N LEU A 95 -21.35 0.75 13.65
CA LEU A 95 -20.87 -0.60 14.04
C LEU A 95 -20.98 -0.90 15.55
N GLU A 96 -21.02 0.13 16.41
CA GLU A 96 -20.97 -0.03 17.86
C GLU A 96 -22.35 -0.28 18.50
N GLN A 97 -23.47 -0.01 17.80
CA GLN A 97 -24.77 0.13 18.47
C GLN A 97 -25.95 -0.59 17.80
N ASN A 98 -25.75 -1.37 16.72
CA ASN A 98 -26.87 -2.02 15.99
C ASN A 98 -27.99 -1.02 15.58
N GLU A 99 -27.63 0.25 15.49
CA GLU A 99 -28.51 1.35 15.13
C GLU A 99 -28.48 1.57 13.60
N PRO A 100 -29.53 2.21 13.04
CA PRO A 100 -29.50 2.64 11.64
C PRO A 100 -28.22 3.43 11.36
N GLY A 101 -27.55 3.11 10.25
CA GLY A 101 -26.43 3.91 9.78
C GLY A 101 -26.84 5.37 9.54
N LEU A 102 -25.86 6.26 9.47
CA LEU A 102 -26.12 7.67 9.16
C LEU A 102 -25.79 7.97 7.69
N SER A 103 -26.49 8.94 7.12
CA SER A 103 -26.14 9.51 5.82
C SER A 103 -25.54 10.90 5.95
N ILE A 104 -24.48 11.16 5.20
CA ILE A 104 -23.81 12.45 5.07
C ILE A 104 -24.03 12.95 3.66
N GLU A 105 -24.63 14.13 3.50
CA GLU A 105 -24.65 14.84 2.22
C GLU A 105 -23.38 15.68 2.11
N ALA A 106 -22.70 15.58 0.96
CA ALA A 106 -21.49 16.32 0.67
C ALA A 106 -21.57 17.01 -0.69
N ASP A 107 -20.80 18.06 -0.90
CA ASP A 107 -20.63 18.63 -2.25
C ASP A 107 -19.57 17.86 -3.05
N CYS A 108 -18.64 17.19 -2.35
CA CYS A 108 -17.53 16.41 -2.91
C CYS A 108 -17.15 15.22 -2.02
N VAL A 109 -16.67 14.14 -2.65
CA VAL A 109 -16.10 12.96 -1.97
C VAL A 109 -14.64 12.75 -2.40
N LEU A 110 -13.77 12.53 -1.41
CA LEU A 110 -12.40 12.04 -1.62
C LEU A 110 -12.30 10.60 -1.14
N LEU A 111 -11.92 9.68 -2.03
CA LEU A 111 -11.55 8.32 -1.65
C LEU A 111 -10.05 8.25 -1.39
N ALA A 112 -9.69 8.02 -0.14
CA ALA A 112 -8.34 7.77 0.35
C ALA A 112 -8.26 6.40 1.04
N THR A 113 -8.97 5.43 0.47
CA THR A 113 -9.21 4.06 0.99
C THR A 113 -7.95 3.19 1.04
N GLY A 114 -6.89 3.60 0.35
CA GLY A 114 -5.60 2.92 0.41
C GLY A 114 -5.58 1.64 -0.43
N ALA A 115 -5.02 0.58 0.14
CA ALA A 115 -4.78 -0.69 -0.54
C ALA A 115 -4.90 -1.87 0.42
N VAL A 116 -5.18 -3.04 -0.14
CA VAL A 116 -5.32 -4.32 0.56
C VAL A 116 -4.27 -5.30 0.09
N GLU A 117 -3.99 -6.31 0.89
CA GLU A 117 -3.06 -7.36 0.57
C GLU A 117 -3.67 -8.39 -0.38
N ASN A 118 -2.84 -8.88 -1.30
CA ASN A 118 -3.25 -9.93 -2.21
C ASN A 118 -3.27 -11.27 -1.47
N PRO A 119 -4.39 -12.00 -1.48
CA PRO A 119 -4.41 -13.36 -0.96
C PRO A 119 -3.55 -14.24 -1.86
N ILE A 120 -2.68 -15.06 -1.25
CA ILE A 120 -1.91 -16.09 -1.96
C ILE A 120 -2.32 -17.45 -1.42
N PRO A 121 -3.21 -18.18 -2.12
CA PRO A 121 -3.59 -19.52 -1.74
C PRO A 121 -2.38 -20.46 -1.80
N ILE A 122 -2.05 -21.07 -0.67
CA ILE A 122 -1.05 -22.13 -0.52
C ILE A 122 -1.72 -23.21 0.33
N GLN A 123 -1.37 -24.49 0.16
CA GLN A 123 -1.94 -25.54 1.02
C GLN A 123 -1.79 -25.17 2.51
N GLY A 124 -2.91 -25.19 3.25
CA GLY A 124 -2.98 -24.84 4.68
C GLY A 124 -3.03 -23.34 5.00
N TRP A 125 -3.12 -22.44 4.02
CA TRP A 125 -3.14 -20.98 4.24
C TRP A 125 -4.32 -20.44 5.06
N THR A 126 -5.35 -21.25 5.31
CA THR A 126 -6.52 -20.90 6.13
C THR A 126 -6.43 -21.37 7.58
N LEU A 127 -5.34 -22.07 7.96
CA LEU A 127 -5.17 -22.54 9.33
C LEU A 127 -5.01 -21.37 10.31
N PRO A 128 -5.58 -21.46 11.53
CA PRO A 128 -5.22 -20.55 12.62
C PRO A 128 -3.70 -20.51 12.82
N GLY A 129 -3.15 -19.30 12.96
CA GLY A 129 -1.69 -19.05 12.95
C GLY A 129 -1.16 -18.59 11.59
N VAL A 130 -1.94 -18.69 10.50
CA VAL A 130 -1.62 -18.04 9.23
C VAL A 130 -2.21 -16.64 9.18
N LEU A 131 -1.36 -15.66 8.83
CA LEU A 131 -1.69 -14.25 8.79
C LEU A 131 -1.15 -13.63 7.50
N SER A 132 -1.76 -12.53 7.05
CA SER A 132 -1.07 -11.66 6.11
C SER A 132 0.04 -10.89 6.82
N ILE A 133 1.05 -10.45 6.07
CA ILE A 133 2.17 -9.71 6.66
C ILE A 133 1.74 -8.38 7.29
N GLY A 134 0.72 -7.73 6.75
CA GLY A 134 0.11 -6.51 7.25
C GLY A 134 -0.71 -6.75 8.51
N ALA A 135 -1.37 -7.91 8.65
CA ALA A 135 -1.96 -8.31 9.93
C ALA A 135 -0.88 -8.51 11.00
N ALA A 136 0.24 -9.16 10.65
CA ALA A 136 1.39 -9.30 11.54
C ALA A 136 1.98 -7.94 11.96
N GLN A 137 2.02 -6.96 11.06
CA GLN A 137 2.40 -5.58 11.40
C GLN A 137 1.43 -4.94 12.39
N VAL A 138 0.12 -5.09 12.17
CA VAL A 138 -0.90 -4.53 13.07
C VAL A 138 -0.77 -5.15 14.47
N MET A 139 -0.65 -6.48 14.56
CA MET A 139 -0.42 -7.16 15.83
C MET A 139 0.86 -6.64 16.52
N THR A 140 2.00 -6.69 15.82
CA THR A 140 3.31 -6.41 16.43
C THR A 140 3.49 -4.92 16.77
N ASN A 141 3.19 -4.03 15.83
CA ASN A 141 3.59 -2.63 15.91
C ASN A 141 2.49 -1.73 16.47
N VAL A 142 1.21 -2.11 16.30
CA VAL A 142 0.07 -1.31 16.78
C VAL A 142 -0.45 -1.84 18.11
N TYR A 143 -0.69 -3.15 18.20
CA TYR A 143 -1.25 -3.79 19.40
C TYR A 143 -0.20 -4.39 20.33
N GLN A 144 1.08 -4.41 19.93
CA GLN A 144 2.19 -4.94 20.73
C GLN A 144 2.00 -6.42 21.12
N VAL A 145 1.38 -7.19 20.22
CA VAL A 145 1.16 -8.64 20.35
C VAL A 145 1.97 -9.35 19.27
N LEU A 146 2.72 -10.38 19.65
CA LEU A 146 3.44 -11.20 18.67
C LEU A 146 2.47 -12.08 17.87
N PRO A 147 2.64 -12.19 16.55
CA PRO A 147 1.89 -13.14 15.71
C PRO A 147 2.08 -14.61 16.12
N GLY A 148 3.26 -14.92 16.64
CA GLY A 148 3.69 -16.23 17.13
C GLY A 148 5.08 -16.12 17.76
N LYS A 149 5.53 -17.15 18.47
CA LYS A 149 6.89 -17.18 19.05
C LYS A 149 7.91 -17.59 18.00
N LYS A 150 7.55 -18.49 17.07
CA LYS A 150 8.42 -18.98 16.02
C LYS A 150 7.75 -18.88 14.65
N VAL A 151 8.18 -17.88 13.88
CA VAL A 151 7.46 -17.39 12.71
C VAL A 151 8.22 -17.65 11.42
N VAL A 152 7.52 -18.08 10.38
CA VAL A 152 8.03 -18.07 9.00
C VAL A 152 7.31 -17.00 8.19
N VAL A 153 8.06 -16.31 7.33
CA VAL A 153 7.50 -15.36 6.37
C VAL A 153 7.59 -15.94 4.95
N ILE A 154 6.49 -15.93 4.21
CA ILE A 154 6.43 -16.38 2.82
C ILE A 154 6.16 -15.17 1.94
N GLY A 155 7.07 -14.87 1.02
CA GLY A 155 7.07 -13.65 0.22
C GLY A 155 8.16 -12.69 0.64
N ILE A 156 8.96 -12.28 -0.34
CA ILE A 156 10.10 -11.38 -0.15
C ILE A 156 9.78 -10.06 -0.87
N ASP A 157 9.58 -9.02 -0.08
CA ASP A 157 9.37 -7.66 -0.51
C ASP A 157 9.72 -6.69 0.63
N MET A 158 9.57 -5.38 0.39
CA MET A 158 9.92 -4.36 1.38
C MET A 158 9.08 -4.43 2.65
N LEU A 159 7.80 -4.77 2.53
CA LEU A 159 6.90 -4.88 3.68
C LEU A 159 7.32 -6.09 4.52
N SER A 160 7.55 -7.24 3.87
CA SER A 160 7.94 -8.46 4.57
C SER A 160 9.27 -8.34 5.28
N LEU A 161 10.26 -7.65 4.69
CA LEU A 161 11.54 -7.38 5.33
C LEU A 161 11.42 -6.43 6.53
N SER A 162 10.68 -5.32 6.39
CA SER A 162 10.47 -4.34 7.47
C SER A 162 9.70 -4.95 8.65
N ILE A 163 8.67 -5.74 8.36
CA ILE A 163 7.80 -6.33 9.37
C ILE A 163 8.48 -7.52 10.05
N ALA A 164 9.20 -8.36 9.30
CA ALA A 164 10.05 -9.40 9.89
C ALA A 164 11.10 -8.83 10.84
N ARG A 165 11.73 -7.71 10.48
CA ARG A 165 12.66 -7.00 11.37
C ARG A 165 11.94 -6.50 12.63
N SER A 166 10.74 -5.95 12.50
CA SER A 166 9.95 -5.46 13.64
C SER A 166 9.56 -6.61 14.58
N MET A 167 9.11 -7.74 14.05
CA MET A 167 8.84 -8.96 14.82
C MET A 167 10.07 -9.46 15.57
N LYS A 168 11.25 -9.48 14.91
CA LYS A 168 12.50 -9.88 15.54
C LYS A 168 12.91 -8.93 16.67
N LEU A 169 12.75 -7.61 16.49
CA LEU A 169 12.99 -6.61 17.54
C LEU A 169 12.02 -6.75 18.71
N ALA A 170 10.78 -7.16 18.45
CA ALA A 170 9.77 -7.43 19.46
C ALA A 170 9.97 -8.79 20.19
N GLY A 171 10.91 -9.62 19.74
CA GLY A 171 11.30 -10.87 20.40
C GLY A 171 10.79 -12.16 19.74
N ALA A 172 10.12 -12.09 18.59
CA ALA A 172 9.75 -13.29 17.84
C ALA A 172 10.98 -13.97 17.23
N ASP A 173 11.01 -15.30 17.23
CA ASP A 173 11.97 -16.08 16.47
C ASP A 173 11.53 -16.21 15.01
N VAL A 174 11.92 -15.22 14.19
CA VAL A 174 11.72 -15.30 12.74
C VAL A 174 12.72 -16.29 12.15
N GLU A 175 12.26 -17.52 11.89
CA GLU A 175 13.06 -18.65 11.37
C GLU A 175 13.65 -18.33 9.99
N GLY A 176 12.88 -17.64 9.14
CA GLY A 176 13.36 -17.16 7.85
C GLY A 176 12.26 -16.58 6.97
N ILE A 177 12.70 -15.94 5.89
CA ILE A 177 11.84 -15.41 4.81
C ILE A 177 12.10 -16.21 3.54
N TYR A 178 11.03 -16.72 2.93
CA TYR A 178 11.09 -17.64 1.79
C TYR A 178 10.39 -17.04 0.57
N ILE A 179 10.77 -17.46 -0.63
CA ILE A 179 10.05 -17.07 -1.86
C ILE A 179 8.66 -17.71 -1.86
N LEU A 180 7.66 -17.01 -2.41
CA LEU A 180 6.32 -17.57 -2.65
C LEU A 180 6.39 -18.84 -3.52
N PRO A 181 5.53 -19.84 -3.29
CA PRO A 181 5.49 -21.01 -4.15
C PRO A 181 5.02 -20.63 -5.56
N ASN A 182 5.48 -21.36 -6.58
CA ASN A 182 5.05 -21.14 -7.95
C ASN A 182 3.58 -21.55 -8.11
N THR A 183 2.68 -20.57 -8.01
CA THR A 183 1.23 -20.71 -8.26
C THR A 183 0.77 -19.66 -9.27
N THR A 184 -0.42 -19.84 -9.81
CA THR A 184 -1.05 -18.85 -10.72
C THR A 184 -1.31 -17.48 -10.05
N PHE A 185 -1.32 -17.42 -8.71
CA PHE A 185 -1.55 -16.20 -7.94
C PHE A 185 -0.26 -15.47 -7.56
N SER A 186 0.87 -16.18 -7.60
CA SER A 186 2.14 -15.68 -7.10
C SER A 186 2.91 -14.91 -8.19
N LYS A 187 3.60 -13.84 -7.77
CA LYS A 187 4.43 -13.00 -8.64
C LYS A 187 5.89 -13.06 -8.18
N TYR A 188 6.82 -12.78 -9.09
CA TYR A 188 8.26 -12.69 -8.80
C TYR A 188 8.84 -13.95 -8.13
N LEU A 189 8.60 -15.09 -8.77
CA LEU A 189 8.82 -16.43 -8.22
C LEU A 189 10.25 -16.93 -8.30
N SER A 190 11.08 -16.29 -9.12
CA SER A 190 12.41 -16.78 -9.41
C SER A 190 13.48 -16.08 -8.56
N PRO A 191 14.54 -16.79 -8.14
CA PRO A 191 15.64 -16.19 -7.39
C PRO A 191 16.28 -14.99 -8.10
N ILE A 192 16.27 -14.98 -9.44
CA ILE A 192 16.80 -13.88 -10.25
C ILE A 192 15.95 -12.61 -10.07
N HIS A 193 14.63 -12.73 -10.18
CA HIS A 193 13.73 -11.59 -9.98
C HIS A 193 13.82 -11.04 -8.56
N GLN A 194 13.97 -11.92 -7.57
CA GLN A 194 14.15 -11.49 -6.17
C GLN A 194 15.45 -10.72 -5.96
N LEU A 195 16.54 -11.09 -6.63
CA LEU A 195 17.77 -10.30 -6.60
C LEU A 195 17.62 -8.92 -7.25
N GLU A 196 16.74 -8.77 -8.24
CA GLU A 196 16.42 -7.45 -8.82
C GLU A 196 15.66 -6.57 -7.84
N LEU A 197 14.66 -7.12 -7.16
CA LEU A 197 13.92 -6.41 -6.11
C LEU A 197 14.82 -6.04 -4.93
N LEU A 198 15.72 -6.93 -4.51
CA LEU A 198 16.70 -6.67 -3.45
C LEU A 198 17.81 -5.69 -3.89
N LYS A 199 18.09 -5.55 -5.18
CA LYS A 199 19.07 -4.58 -5.69
C LYS A 199 18.61 -3.15 -5.42
N GLU A 200 17.32 -2.86 -5.57
CA GLU A 200 16.74 -1.56 -5.18
C GLU A 200 16.92 -1.27 -3.68
N MET A 201 17.28 -2.29 -2.89
CA MET A 201 17.58 -2.18 -1.46
C MET A 201 19.08 -2.15 -1.15
N THR A 202 19.98 -2.29 -2.12
CA THR A 202 21.44 -2.37 -1.86
C THR A 202 22.05 -1.08 -1.32
N ASP A 203 21.34 0.05 -1.42
CA ASP A 203 21.70 1.29 -0.74
C ASP A 203 21.60 1.16 0.80
N TYR A 204 20.81 0.20 1.30
CA TYR A 204 20.57 -0.15 2.71
C TYR A 204 21.41 -1.35 3.21
N ALA A 205 22.34 -1.85 2.40
CA ALA A 205 23.16 -2.99 2.80
C ALA A 205 24.33 -2.54 3.71
N PRO A 206 24.49 -3.14 4.91
CA PRO A 206 25.45 -2.67 5.91
C PRO A 206 26.93 -2.91 5.54
N SER A 207 27.24 -3.67 4.48
CA SER A 207 28.63 -4.03 4.13
C SER A 207 29.06 -3.52 2.75
N ARG A 208 30.29 -2.99 2.69
CA ARG A 208 30.96 -2.57 1.44
C ARG A 208 31.07 -3.71 0.41
N PHE A 209 31.08 -4.97 0.86
CA PHE A 209 31.13 -6.17 0.01
C PHE A 209 29.83 -6.35 -0.80
N LEU A 210 28.67 -6.11 -0.20
CA LEU A 210 27.36 -6.14 -0.90
C LEU A 210 27.24 -5.00 -1.93
N ARG A 211 27.79 -3.81 -1.62
CA ARG A 211 27.86 -2.68 -2.57
C ARG A 211 28.76 -2.99 -3.78
N LEU A 212 29.91 -3.65 -3.57
CA LEU A 212 30.82 -4.04 -4.65
C LEU A 212 30.24 -5.18 -5.52
N GLY A 213 29.54 -6.14 -4.90
CA GLY A 213 28.80 -7.20 -5.58
C GLY A 213 27.63 -6.71 -6.44
N GLY A 214 27.10 -5.50 -6.15
CA GLY A 214 26.06 -4.85 -6.93
C GLY A 214 26.42 -4.61 -8.40
N LYS A 215 27.71 -4.45 -8.74
CA LYS A 215 28.18 -4.35 -10.14
C LYS A 215 28.03 -5.66 -10.91
N LEU A 216 28.25 -6.81 -10.26
CA LEU A 216 28.06 -8.12 -10.87
C LEU A 216 26.56 -8.40 -11.15
N LEU A 217 25.68 -7.87 -10.29
CA LEU A 217 24.22 -7.91 -10.46
C LEU A 217 23.70 -6.97 -11.56
N GLN A 218 24.55 -6.19 -12.23
CA GLN A 218 24.13 -5.32 -13.34
C GLN A 218 23.90 -6.10 -14.65
N SER A 219 24.66 -7.16 -14.89
CA SER A 219 24.49 -8.01 -16.07
C SER A 219 23.46 -9.11 -15.81
N GLN A 220 22.77 -9.56 -16.86
CA GLN A 220 21.84 -10.69 -16.77
C GLN A 220 22.58 -11.99 -16.37
N THR A 221 23.78 -12.20 -16.93
CA THR A 221 24.64 -13.36 -16.63
C THR A 221 25.12 -13.36 -15.17
N GLY A 222 25.56 -12.21 -14.65
CA GLY A 222 26.01 -12.10 -13.26
C GLY A 222 24.88 -12.30 -12.25
N ARG A 223 23.66 -11.84 -12.55
CA ARG A 223 22.45 -12.14 -11.75
C ARG A 223 22.13 -13.63 -11.73
N LYS A 224 22.18 -14.29 -12.89
CA LYS A 224 21.95 -15.74 -12.99
C LYS A 224 22.99 -16.51 -12.16
N MET A 225 24.26 -16.14 -12.24
CA MET A 225 25.32 -16.72 -11.40
C MET A 225 25.05 -16.47 -9.91
N ALA A 226 24.74 -15.23 -9.51
CA ALA A 226 24.43 -14.91 -8.11
C ALA A 226 23.23 -15.72 -7.57
N ALA A 227 22.18 -15.91 -8.37
CA ALA A 227 21.05 -16.75 -8.02
C ALA A 227 21.43 -18.23 -7.86
N ILE A 228 22.23 -18.78 -8.77
CA ILE A 228 22.71 -20.19 -8.73
C ILE A 228 23.58 -20.43 -7.51
N PHE A 229 24.49 -19.51 -7.20
CA PHE A 229 25.44 -19.61 -6.09
C PHE A 229 24.91 -19.06 -4.77
N TYR A 230 23.69 -18.54 -4.72
CA TYR A 230 23.09 -18.08 -3.47
C TYR A 230 23.10 -19.23 -2.44
N PRO A 231 23.51 -18.99 -1.17
CA PRO A 231 23.62 -20.05 -0.19
C PRO A 231 22.26 -20.71 0.10
N ARG A 232 22.18 -22.05 0.02
CA ARG A 232 20.96 -22.79 0.38
C ARG A 232 20.54 -22.62 1.85
N LYS A 233 21.50 -22.30 2.73
CA LYS A 233 21.24 -21.95 4.14
C LYS A 233 20.67 -20.54 4.32
N GLY A 234 20.52 -19.76 3.24
CA GLY A 234 20.10 -18.36 3.29
C GLY A 234 21.25 -17.41 3.62
N MET A 235 21.04 -16.12 3.38
CA MET A 235 21.91 -15.06 3.91
C MET A 235 21.18 -14.30 5.02
N LYS A 236 21.88 -13.98 6.11
CA LYS A 236 21.28 -13.27 7.24
C LYS A 236 21.20 -11.78 6.97
N MET A 237 20.02 -11.21 7.17
CA MET A 237 19.76 -9.78 7.24
C MET A 237 19.15 -9.46 8.61
N TRP A 238 19.81 -8.63 9.42
CA TRP A 238 19.43 -8.35 10.82
C TRP A 238 19.22 -9.62 11.67
N GLY A 239 20.02 -10.65 11.40
CA GLY A 239 19.91 -11.95 12.09
C GLY A 239 18.82 -12.88 11.54
N ILE A 240 18.02 -12.44 10.56
CA ILE A 240 16.94 -13.20 9.93
C ILE A 240 17.46 -13.85 8.63
N PRO A 241 17.37 -15.18 8.46
CA PRO A 241 17.73 -15.84 7.20
C PRO A 241 16.78 -15.47 6.06
N ILE A 242 17.33 -14.97 4.95
CA ILE A 242 16.61 -14.78 3.69
C ILE A 242 16.93 -15.94 2.76
N HIS A 243 15.92 -16.67 2.31
CA HIS A 243 16.07 -17.86 1.47
C HIS A 243 15.59 -17.61 0.04
N LEU A 244 16.53 -17.29 -0.86
CA LEU A 244 16.22 -17.13 -2.29
C LEU A 244 16.17 -18.43 -3.07
N ARG A 245 16.51 -19.57 -2.45
CA ARG A 245 16.56 -20.89 -3.11
C ARG A 245 15.68 -21.92 -2.44
N LYS A 246 14.69 -21.45 -1.68
CA LYS A 246 13.70 -22.28 -1.00
C LYS A 246 12.34 -21.62 -1.04
N THR A 247 11.32 -22.44 -1.03
CA THR A 247 9.92 -22.03 -0.90
C THR A 247 9.21 -22.91 0.11
N VAL A 248 8.12 -22.39 0.69
CA VAL A 248 7.19 -23.17 1.50
C VAL A 248 6.13 -23.74 0.57
N THR A 249 6.02 -25.07 0.50
CA THR A 249 5.07 -25.77 -0.38
C THR A 249 3.75 -26.07 0.31
N SER A 250 3.76 -26.27 1.63
CA SER A 250 2.55 -26.43 2.43
C SER A 250 2.75 -25.90 3.85
N ILE A 251 1.64 -25.44 4.43
CA ILE A 251 1.48 -25.10 5.84
C ILE A 251 0.63 -26.22 6.43
N ASN A 252 1.03 -26.79 7.56
CA ASN A 252 0.41 -28.00 8.09
C ASN A 252 0.15 -27.88 9.59
N GLY A 253 -0.87 -28.60 10.03
CA GLY A 253 -1.39 -28.61 11.39
C GLY A 253 -2.78 -29.24 11.42
N ASP A 254 -3.24 -29.65 12.60
CA ASP A 254 -4.59 -30.20 12.78
C ASP A 254 -5.59 -29.08 13.09
N GLN A 255 -5.40 -28.38 14.22
CA GLN A 255 -6.26 -27.25 14.65
C GLN A 255 -5.67 -25.88 14.33
N GLU A 256 -4.34 -25.78 14.32
CA GLU A 256 -3.56 -24.57 14.07
C GLU A 256 -2.22 -24.95 13.46
N VAL A 257 -1.47 -23.97 12.97
CA VAL A 257 -0.13 -24.17 12.40
C VAL A 257 0.79 -24.89 13.41
N ASP A 258 1.39 -26.02 13.00
CA ASP A 258 2.45 -26.73 13.76
C ASP A 258 3.78 -26.73 13.00
N HIS A 259 3.74 -26.82 11.66
CA HIS A 259 4.94 -26.80 10.85
C HIS A 259 4.67 -26.39 9.39
N VAL A 260 5.72 -25.95 8.72
CA VAL A 260 5.74 -25.73 7.27
C VAL A 260 6.61 -26.77 6.57
N THR A 261 6.19 -27.18 5.38
CA THR A 261 7.00 -28.00 4.46
C THR A 261 7.79 -27.09 3.55
N VAL A 262 9.12 -27.21 3.58
CA VAL A 262 10.04 -26.40 2.78
C VAL A 262 10.75 -27.26 1.75
N SER A 263 10.81 -26.77 0.52
CA SER A 263 11.54 -27.40 -0.58
C SER A 263 12.64 -26.47 -1.09
N ASN A 264 13.71 -27.06 -1.64
CA ASN A 264 14.61 -26.30 -2.49
C ASN A 264 13.89 -25.93 -3.79
N ILE A 265 14.34 -24.86 -4.46
CA ILE A 265 13.81 -24.48 -5.77
C ILE A 265 14.92 -24.38 -6.82
N ASP A 266 14.53 -24.56 -8.08
CA ASP A 266 15.37 -24.28 -9.25
C ASP A 266 15.48 -22.76 -9.55
N ILE A 267 16.03 -22.42 -10.72
CA ILE A 267 16.21 -21.02 -11.14
C ILE A 267 14.91 -20.33 -11.58
N ASP A 268 13.87 -21.11 -11.87
CA ASP A 268 12.57 -20.64 -12.31
C ASP A 268 11.57 -20.55 -11.14
N GLY A 269 11.93 -21.10 -9.99
CA GLY A 269 11.13 -21.06 -8.76
C GLY A 269 10.36 -22.35 -8.48
N ASN A 270 10.61 -23.42 -9.25
CA ASN A 270 9.91 -24.69 -9.06
C ASN A 270 10.54 -25.51 -7.93
N PRO A 271 9.74 -26.14 -7.05
CA PRO A 271 10.25 -27.07 -6.04
C PRO A 271 11.05 -28.23 -6.65
N ILE A 272 12.21 -28.53 -6.06
CA ILE A 272 13.09 -29.64 -6.47
C ILE A 272 13.62 -30.42 -5.27
N GLY A 273 13.75 -31.73 -5.46
CA GLY A 273 14.34 -32.67 -4.49
C GLY A 273 13.49 -32.85 -3.22
N ASP A 274 14.17 -33.24 -2.15
CA ASP A 274 13.50 -33.57 -0.88
C ASP A 274 12.94 -32.34 -0.17
N THR A 275 11.88 -32.59 0.59
CA THR A 275 11.23 -31.60 1.45
C THR A 275 11.73 -31.72 2.89
N LYS A 276 11.60 -30.64 3.66
CA LYS A 276 11.90 -30.63 5.10
C LYS A 276 10.79 -29.94 5.87
N ASN A 277 10.38 -30.55 6.97
CA ASN A 277 9.44 -29.94 7.90
C ASN A 277 10.16 -29.02 8.89
N LEU A 278 9.65 -27.80 9.05
CA LEU A 278 10.12 -26.82 10.03
C LEU A 278 8.98 -26.48 10.98
N LYS A 279 9.17 -26.79 12.28
CA LYS A 279 8.22 -26.42 13.32
C LYS A 279 8.13 -24.91 13.47
N VAL A 280 6.91 -24.39 13.47
CA VAL A 280 6.53 -22.98 13.59
C VAL A 280 5.15 -22.89 14.21
N ASP A 281 4.84 -21.78 14.89
CA ASP A 281 3.50 -21.52 15.44
C ASP A 281 2.77 -20.39 14.70
N ALA A 282 3.43 -19.69 13.79
CA ALA A 282 2.79 -18.74 12.90
C ALA A 282 3.46 -18.65 11.52
N VAL A 283 2.66 -18.33 10.51
CA VAL A 283 3.10 -18.09 9.13
C VAL A 283 2.54 -16.75 8.65
N CYS A 284 3.42 -15.86 8.20
CA CYS A 284 3.03 -14.58 7.63
C CYS A 284 3.22 -14.60 6.11
N ILE A 285 2.17 -14.33 5.34
CA ILE A 285 2.20 -14.34 3.87
C ILE A 285 2.21 -12.90 3.34
N SER A 286 3.12 -12.61 2.42
CA SER A 286 3.21 -11.35 1.68
C SER A 286 3.04 -11.57 0.18
N GLY A 287 1.84 -11.28 -0.33
CA GLY A 287 1.47 -11.42 -1.75
C GLY A 287 1.58 -10.14 -2.58
N GLY A 288 2.08 -9.05 -1.98
CA GLY A 288 1.96 -7.70 -2.50
C GLY A 288 0.60 -7.06 -2.20
N LEU A 289 0.39 -5.87 -2.75
CA LEU A 289 -0.79 -5.04 -2.47
C LEU A 289 -1.60 -4.77 -3.75
N SER A 290 -2.89 -4.48 -3.59
CA SER A 290 -3.76 -3.97 -4.64
C SER A 290 -4.60 -2.78 -4.16
N PRO A 291 -4.81 -1.77 -5.02
CA PRO A 291 -5.64 -0.60 -4.68
C PRO A 291 -7.06 -0.97 -4.25
N LEU A 292 -7.60 -0.30 -3.23
CA LEU A 292 -8.98 -0.48 -2.76
C LEU A 292 -9.94 0.48 -3.48
N TYR A 293 -10.51 0.04 -4.60
CA TYR A 293 -11.30 0.89 -5.51
C TYR A 293 -12.81 0.60 -5.49
N GLU A 294 -13.28 -0.27 -4.61
CA GLU A 294 -14.65 -0.82 -4.60
C GLU A 294 -15.71 0.28 -4.48
N LEU A 295 -15.51 1.27 -3.61
CA LEU A 295 -16.42 2.41 -3.47
C LEU A 295 -16.49 3.27 -4.75
N ALA A 296 -15.39 3.43 -5.49
CA ALA A 296 -15.44 4.14 -6.76
C ALA A 296 -16.23 3.34 -7.81
N ALA A 297 -16.27 2.01 -7.71
CA ALA A 297 -16.96 1.17 -8.68
C ALA A 297 -18.48 1.34 -8.62
N THR A 298 -19.02 1.82 -7.50
CA THR A 298 -20.46 2.07 -7.33
C THR A 298 -20.93 3.40 -7.93
N THR A 299 -20.02 4.27 -8.38
CA THR A 299 -20.35 5.65 -8.81
C THR A 299 -20.37 5.83 -10.33
N GLY A 300 -20.08 4.78 -11.10
CA GLY A 300 -19.89 4.87 -12.56
C GLY A 300 -18.50 5.37 -12.97
N CYS A 301 -17.55 5.47 -12.04
CA CYS A 301 -16.15 5.79 -12.33
C CYS A 301 -15.56 4.83 -13.37
N LYS A 302 -14.72 5.35 -14.27
CA LYS A 302 -13.93 4.51 -15.18
C LYS A 302 -12.67 4.03 -14.49
N PHE A 303 -12.14 2.90 -14.94
CA PHE A 303 -10.97 2.25 -14.36
C PHE A 303 -9.99 1.85 -15.44
N VAL A 304 -8.72 1.71 -15.05
CA VAL A 304 -7.68 1.13 -15.89
C VAL A 304 -6.90 0.10 -15.09
N SER A 305 -6.49 -1.00 -15.72
CA SER A 305 -5.65 -2.01 -15.07
C SER A 305 -4.23 -1.90 -15.60
N LEU A 306 -3.31 -1.45 -14.73
CA LEU A 306 -1.92 -1.21 -15.07
C LEU A 306 -1.04 -1.94 -14.04
N LYS A 307 -0.26 -2.93 -14.51
CA LYS A 307 0.63 -3.72 -13.63
C LYS A 307 1.58 -2.83 -12.83
N GLY A 308 2.06 -1.73 -13.43
CA GLY A 308 2.95 -0.77 -12.77
C GLY A 308 2.31 -0.01 -11.61
N LEU A 309 0.98 0.05 -11.53
CA LEU A 309 0.23 0.63 -10.39
C LEU A 309 -0.32 -0.47 -9.47
N SER A 310 0.19 -1.70 -9.59
CA SER A 310 -0.21 -2.87 -8.80
C SER A 310 -1.67 -3.30 -9.00
N GLY A 311 -2.25 -3.03 -10.18
CA GLY A 311 -3.54 -3.56 -10.58
C GLY A 311 -4.47 -2.50 -11.14
N THR A 312 -5.74 -2.59 -10.74
CA THR A 312 -6.80 -1.71 -11.19
C THR A 312 -6.84 -0.45 -10.34
N VAL A 313 -6.89 0.72 -10.99
CA VAL A 313 -7.02 2.03 -10.34
C VAL A 313 -8.16 2.83 -10.98
N PRO A 314 -8.81 3.73 -10.24
CA PRO A 314 -9.72 4.72 -10.82
C PRO A 314 -8.99 5.57 -11.87
N LEU A 315 -9.62 5.77 -13.03
CA LEU A 315 -9.09 6.69 -14.05
C LEU A 315 -9.22 8.12 -13.53
N HIS A 316 -8.09 8.78 -13.33
CA HIS A 316 -8.01 10.13 -12.76
C HIS A 316 -6.95 10.98 -13.45
N ASN A 317 -7.06 12.30 -13.32
CA ASN A 317 -6.08 13.25 -13.84
C ASN A 317 -4.94 13.53 -12.85
N ARG A 318 -4.03 14.42 -13.24
CA ARG A 318 -2.90 14.88 -12.41
C ARG A 318 -3.33 15.70 -11.19
N LYS A 319 -4.55 16.24 -11.18
CA LYS A 319 -5.19 16.93 -10.04
C LYS A 319 -5.98 15.95 -9.16
N LEU A 320 -5.86 14.65 -9.40
CA LEU A 320 -6.49 13.58 -8.65
C LEU A 320 -8.03 13.53 -8.74
N GLN A 321 -8.60 14.21 -9.74
CA GLN A 321 -10.03 14.16 -10.05
C GLN A 321 -10.31 12.95 -10.95
N THR A 322 -11.37 12.21 -10.64
CA THR A 322 -11.81 11.05 -11.43
C THR A 322 -12.70 11.46 -12.60
N THR A 323 -13.16 10.48 -13.39
CA THR A 323 -14.14 10.68 -14.46
C THR A 323 -15.54 11.06 -13.94
N VAL A 324 -15.78 10.99 -12.63
CA VAL A 324 -17.05 11.38 -12.00
C VAL A 324 -16.90 12.78 -11.39
N PRO A 325 -17.76 13.76 -11.74
CA PRO A 325 -17.69 15.10 -11.17
C PRO A 325 -17.75 15.10 -9.65
N ASN A 326 -16.89 15.90 -9.00
CA ASN A 326 -16.75 16.00 -7.54
C ASN A 326 -16.40 14.67 -6.82
N LEU A 327 -15.78 13.72 -7.53
CA LEU A 327 -15.11 12.56 -6.94
C LEU A 327 -13.60 12.63 -7.19
N PHE A 328 -12.84 12.60 -6.10
CA PHE A 328 -11.38 12.62 -6.09
C PHE A 328 -10.82 11.35 -5.46
N VAL A 329 -9.56 11.02 -5.77
CA VAL A 329 -8.88 9.83 -5.25
C VAL A 329 -7.44 10.18 -4.84
N ALA A 330 -6.96 9.70 -3.68
CA ALA A 330 -5.59 10.00 -3.24
C ALA A 330 -4.97 8.86 -2.41
N GLY A 331 -3.64 8.77 -2.45
CA GLY A 331 -2.91 7.69 -1.78
C GLY A 331 -2.98 6.38 -2.55
N ASN A 332 -2.91 5.25 -1.84
CA ASN A 332 -2.65 3.95 -2.46
C ASN A 332 -3.81 3.40 -3.34
N ILE A 333 -4.99 4.03 -3.34
CA ILE A 333 -6.05 3.77 -4.33
C ILE A 333 -5.59 4.17 -5.76
N THR A 334 -4.62 5.08 -5.88
CA THR A 334 -4.06 5.55 -7.16
C THR A 334 -2.88 4.70 -7.66
N GLY A 335 -2.51 3.68 -6.90
CA GLY A 335 -1.29 2.89 -7.07
C GLY A 335 -0.45 2.89 -5.79
N ILE A 336 0.30 1.80 -5.56
CA ILE A 336 0.98 1.57 -4.28
C ILE A 336 2.25 2.42 -4.18
N GLU A 337 2.28 3.31 -3.19
CA GLU A 337 3.41 4.21 -2.94
C GLU A 337 3.77 4.31 -1.44
N GLY A 338 4.91 4.95 -1.17
CA GLY A 338 5.36 5.25 0.19
C GLY A 338 4.50 6.33 0.86
N ALA A 339 4.51 6.34 2.19
CA ALA A 339 3.67 7.24 2.98
C ALA A 339 3.95 8.74 2.72
N LYS A 340 5.20 9.11 2.44
CA LYS A 340 5.58 10.49 2.07
C LYS A 340 4.83 10.94 0.82
N VAL A 341 4.80 10.12 -0.22
CA VAL A 341 4.04 10.42 -1.44
C VAL A 341 2.55 10.47 -1.17
N ALA A 342 2.00 9.53 -0.40
CA ALA A 342 0.58 9.51 -0.07
C ALA A 342 0.13 10.79 0.66
N MET A 343 0.94 11.31 1.60
CA MET A 343 0.68 12.58 2.28
C MET A 343 0.68 13.75 1.29
N THR A 344 1.67 13.83 0.39
CA THR A 344 1.76 14.91 -0.61
C THR A 344 0.61 14.84 -1.63
N GLN A 345 0.21 13.64 -2.05
CA GLN A 345 -0.99 13.44 -2.87
C GLN A 345 -2.25 13.91 -2.14
N GLY A 346 -2.37 13.60 -0.84
CA GLY A 346 -3.45 14.12 0.00
C GLY A 346 -3.53 15.64 -0.01
N THR A 347 -2.40 16.31 0.21
CA THR A 347 -2.30 17.78 0.13
C THR A 347 -2.74 18.30 -1.24
N LEU A 348 -2.27 17.69 -2.33
CA LEU A 348 -2.69 18.06 -3.69
C LEU A 348 -4.20 17.85 -3.92
N ALA A 349 -4.77 16.74 -3.45
CA ALA A 349 -6.18 16.45 -3.56
C ALA A 349 -7.01 17.48 -2.79
N GLY A 350 -6.65 17.78 -1.54
CA GLY A 350 -7.31 18.80 -0.73
C GLY A 350 -7.34 20.16 -1.41
N GLN A 351 -6.21 20.59 -1.98
CA GLN A 351 -6.16 21.87 -2.72
C GLN A 351 -6.94 21.85 -4.03
N SER A 352 -6.93 20.72 -4.75
CA SER A 352 -7.71 20.56 -5.98
C SER A 352 -9.22 20.61 -5.69
N ILE A 353 -9.65 20.00 -4.59
CA ILE A 353 -11.04 20.04 -4.09
C ILE A 353 -11.41 21.47 -3.66
N CYS A 354 -10.58 22.12 -2.83
CA CYS A 354 -10.81 23.50 -2.41
C CYS A 354 -11.02 24.43 -3.60
N LYS A 355 -10.18 24.29 -4.62
CA LYS A 355 -10.32 25.06 -5.85
C LYS A 355 -11.62 24.76 -6.60
N SER A 356 -11.97 23.48 -6.73
CA SER A 356 -13.19 23.04 -7.42
C SER A 356 -14.45 23.57 -6.75
N LEU A 357 -14.46 23.65 -5.42
CA LEU A 357 -15.59 24.10 -4.61
C LEU A 357 -15.55 25.60 -4.26
N GLY A 358 -14.49 26.31 -4.62
CA GLY A 358 -14.31 27.72 -4.24
C GLY A 358 -14.02 27.95 -2.74
N ILE A 359 -13.54 26.93 -2.03
CA ILE A 359 -13.15 27.01 -0.61
C ILE A 359 -11.76 27.66 -0.50
N GLY A 360 -11.76 28.95 -0.19
CA GLY A 360 -10.55 29.76 -0.19
C GLY A 360 -10.05 30.09 -1.60
N LYS A 361 -9.04 30.96 -1.70
CA LYS A 361 -8.47 31.37 -3.00
C LYS A 361 -7.25 30.50 -3.33
N ILE A 362 -7.36 29.69 -4.38
CA ILE A 362 -6.26 28.85 -4.90
C ILE A 362 -6.04 29.12 -6.39
N SER A 363 -4.84 29.54 -6.76
CA SER A 363 -4.49 29.84 -8.16
C SER A 363 -4.25 28.57 -8.99
N ASN A 364 -4.18 28.69 -10.32
CA ASN A 364 -3.71 27.61 -11.20
C ASN A 364 -2.22 27.30 -10.96
N ALA A 365 -1.39 28.33 -10.79
CA ALA A 365 0.04 28.17 -10.55
C ALA A 365 0.32 27.34 -9.28
N HIS A 366 -0.43 27.57 -8.19
CA HIS A 366 -0.28 26.84 -6.93
C HIS A 366 -0.57 25.33 -7.07
N ILE A 367 -1.59 24.97 -7.87
CA ILE A 367 -1.91 23.57 -8.14
C ILE A 367 -0.77 22.89 -8.93
N GLU A 368 -0.21 23.57 -9.94
CA GLU A 368 0.91 23.04 -10.72
C GLU A 368 2.20 22.88 -9.88
N GLU A 369 2.43 23.77 -8.91
CA GLU A 369 3.50 23.62 -7.92
C GLU A 369 3.29 22.35 -7.08
N CYS A 370 2.07 22.11 -6.59
CA CYS A 370 1.78 20.92 -5.79
C CYS A 370 1.88 19.63 -6.61
N ILE A 371 1.48 19.64 -7.88
CA ILE A 371 1.72 18.51 -8.79
C ILE A 371 3.23 18.26 -8.93
N SER A 372 4.02 19.32 -9.16
CA SER A 372 5.47 19.23 -9.27
C SER A 372 6.12 18.71 -7.99
N HIS A 373 5.58 19.10 -6.84
CA HIS A 373 6.03 18.62 -5.54
C HIS A 373 5.76 17.13 -5.34
N VAL A 374 4.58 16.61 -5.75
CA VAL A 374 4.30 15.15 -5.76
C VAL A 374 5.34 14.41 -6.61
N GLU A 375 5.62 14.89 -7.82
CA GLU A 375 6.62 14.25 -8.70
C GLU A 375 8.04 14.33 -8.14
N HIS A 376 8.37 15.40 -7.43
CA HIS A 376 9.65 15.53 -6.73
C HIS A 376 9.78 14.53 -5.58
N VAL A 377 8.76 14.41 -4.72
CA VAL A 377 8.75 13.47 -3.59
C VAL A 377 8.80 12.02 -4.08
N ARG A 378 8.17 11.70 -5.22
CA ARG A 378 8.29 10.38 -5.87
C ARG A 378 9.73 10.03 -6.25
N LYS A 379 10.46 10.98 -6.84
CA LYS A 379 11.87 10.78 -7.22
C LYS A 379 12.80 10.61 -6.02
N LEU A 380 12.46 11.23 -4.90
CA LEU A 380 13.20 11.10 -3.64
C LEU A 380 12.71 9.92 -2.78
N SER A 381 11.64 9.23 -3.19
CA SER A 381 11.10 8.12 -2.43
C SER A 381 12.06 6.94 -2.51
N ASP A 382 12.63 6.62 -1.36
CA ASP A 382 13.45 5.43 -1.13
C ASP A 382 12.73 4.12 -1.44
N ILE A 383 11.39 4.13 -1.37
CA ILE A 383 10.56 2.95 -1.56
C ILE A 383 9.82 3.09 -2.89
N GLN A 384 10.14 2.20 -3.83
CA GLN A 384 9.35 1.93 -5.01
C GLN A 384 8.75 0.53 -4.91
N PHE A 385 7.43 0.42 -5.12
CA PHE A 385 6.72 -0.87 -5.01
C PHE A 385 6.67 -1.62 -6.35
N HIS A 386 6.93 -0.95 -7.47
CA HIS A 386 6.96 -1.57 -8.78
C HIS A 386 7.98 -0.87 -9.72
N PRO A 387 8.89 -1.61 -10.39
CA PRO A 387 9.93 -1.03 -11.25
C PRO A 387 9.42 -0.18 -12.43
N LYS A 388 8.20 -0.47 -12.89
CA LYS A 388 7.53 0.23 -14.00
C LYS A 388 6.47 1.25 -13.57
N VAL A 389 6.53 1.73 -12.33
CA VAL A 389 5.49 2.63 -11.80
C VAL A 389 5.39 3.94 -12.61
N ASP A 390 6.53 4.50 -13.03
CA ASP A 390 6.55 5.76 -13.80
C ASP A 390 6.02 5.61 -15.23
N GLU A 391 6.30 4.48 -15.88
CA GLU A 391 5.73 4.13 -17.18
C GLU A 391 4.20 4.04 -17.08
N ALA A 392 3.70 3.35 -16.06
CA ALA A 392 2.27 3.20 -15.84
C ALA A 392 1.57 4.53 -15.53
N ARG A 393 2.21 5.47 -14.82
CA ARG A 393 1.65 6.82 -14.60
C ARG A 393 1.54 7.63 -15.89
N LYS A 394 2.55 7.56 -16.76
CA LYS A 394 2.49 8.21 -18.09
C LYS A 394 1.34 7.62 -18.90
N GLN A 395 1.17 6.30 -18.85
CA GLN A 395 0.06 5.62 -19.51
C GLN A 395 -1.30 6.03 -18.92
N LEU A 396 -1.43 6.14 -17.59
CA LEU A 396 -2.65 6.63 -16.94
C LEU A 396 -3.01 8.05 -17.41
N ASN A 397 -2.04 8.96 -17.45
CA ASN A 397 -2.25 10.33 -17.93
C ASN A 397 -2.68 10.35 -19.41
N TYR A 398 -2.05 9.55 -20.26
CA TYR A 398 -2.45 9.42 -21.65
C TYR A 398 -3.89 8.91 -21.80
N LEU A 399 -4.26 7.87 -21.04
CA LEU A 399 -5.62 7.32 -21.05
C LEU A 399 -6.66 8.35 -20.56
N TRP A 400 -6.29 9.19 -19.59
CA TRP A 400 -7.13 10.30 -19.14
C TRP A 400 -7.39 11.31 -20.28
N GLU A 401 -6.34 11.74 -20.99
CA GLU A 401 -6.46 12.69 -22.10
C GLU A 401 -7.34 12.14 -23.23
N GLN A 402 -7.22 10.83 -23.55
CA GLN A 402 -8.10 10.17 -24.51
C GLN A 402 -9.57 10.16 -24.07
N TRP A 403 -9.82 9.92 -22.78
CA TRP A 403 -11.18 9.93 -22.21
C TRP A 403 -11.80 11.34 -22.24
N MET A 404 -11.04 12.38 -21.91
CA MET A 404 -11.52 13.77 -22.00
C MET A 404 -11.92 14.14 -23.43
N ASN A 405 -11.04 13.87 -24.40
CA ASN A 405 -11.29 14.19 -25.82
C ASN A 405 -12.52 13.48 -26.39
N THR A 406 -12.84 12.28 -25.91
CA THR A 406 -14.03 11.52 -26.33
C THR A 406 -15.29 12.03 -25.65
N SER A 407 -15.22 12.38 -24.36
CA SER A 407 -16.35 12.89 -23.59
C SER A 407 -16.77 14.30 -24.03
N GLU A 408 -15.82 15.17 -24.38
CA GLU A 408 -16.10 16.50 -24.94
C GLU A 408 -16.83 16.39 -26.29
N LYS A 409 -16.39 15.49 -27.18
CA LYS A 409 -17.05 15.24 -28.47
C LYS A 409 -18.49 14.73 -28.31
N GLN A 410 -18.73 13.84 -27.35
CA GLN A 410 -20.09 13.35 -27.05
C GLN A 410 -20.98 14.47 -26.49
N SER A 411 -20.44 15.32 -25.62
CA SER A 411 -21.17 16.47 -25.06
C SER A 411 -21.52 17.52 -26.12
N SER A 412 -20.61 17.79 -27.07
CA SER A 412 -20.86 18.72 -28.19
C SER A 412 -21.85 18.18 -29.23
N GLN A 413 -22.03 16.86 -29.34
CA GLN A 413 -23.02 16.24 -30.23
C GLN A 413 -24.43 16.23 -29.63
N VAL A 414 -24.56 16.17 -28.30
CA VAL A 414 -25.85 16.21 -27.59
C VAL A 414 -26.43 17.63 -27.53
N VAL A 415 -25.60 18.67 -27.61
CA VAL A 415 -26.05 20.08 -27.63
C VAL A 415 -26.49 20.56 -29.03
N ASN A 416 -26.15 19.80 -30.08
CA ASN A 416 -26.47 20.12 -31.48
C ASN A 416 -27.65 19.31 -32.05
N ASN A 417 -28.37 18.56 -31.21
CA ASN A 417 -29.65 17.90 -31.50
C ASN A 417 -30.69 18.38 -30.49
#